data_AF-A0A818CJS7-F1
#
_entry.id   AF-A0A818CJS7-F1
#
_cell.length_a   1.000
_cell.length_b   1.000
_cell.length_c   1.000
_cell.angle_alpha   90.00
_cell.angle_beta   90.00
_cell.angle_gamma   90.00
#
_symmetry.space_group_name_H-M   'P 1'
#
loop_
_entity.id
_entity.type
_entity.pdbx_description
1 polymer ?
#
loop_
_entity_poly.entity_id
_entity_poly.type
_entity_poly.pdbx_seq_one_letter_code
_entity_poly.pdbx_strand_id
1 'polypeptide(L)'
;MYEEVRLWKNPRERERYDNMADVFSIITTLQALEKAYIKDLVEPDEYTKNCEKLLAKFAAAFRAIQSQFPLIEDFVRKYKLDCPAALLRIREGRPITVRDDRGNMGKAIAETVSLFINLMDKLKLNIRANDMLQTDVRELLDVINRMNMIPSNYIGREKISKW
;
A
#
# COMPACT_ATOMS: atom_id res chain seq x y z
N MET A 1 51.40 11.67 -5.99
CA MET A 1 50.09 11.71 -6.69
C MET A 1 49.02 11.53 -5.62
N TYR A 2 48.60 12.61 -4.98
CA TYR A 2 47.60 12.58 -3.88
C TYR A 2 46.74 13.84 -3.95
N GLU A 3 45.81 13.88 -4.91
CA GLU A 3 44.67 14.79 -4.80
C GLU A 3 43.50 14.03 -4.19
N GLU A 4 42.87 14.65 -3.20
CA GLU A 4 41.70 14.10 -2.52
C GLU A 4 40.51 14.04 -3.51
N VAL A 5 39.93 12.86 -3.67
CA VAL A 5 38.79 12.65 -4.57
C VAL A 5 37.53 13.18 -3.90
N ARG A 6 36.89 14.17 -4.53
CA ARG A 6 35.59 14.70 -4.08
C ARG A 6 34.43 13.90 -4.66
N LEU A 7 33.40 13.71 -3.84
CA LEU A 7 32.18 13.00 -4.24
C LEU A 7 31.43 13.72 -5.36
N TRP A 8 31.41 15.06 -5.34
CA TRP A 8 30.76 15.91 -6.33
C TRP A 8 31.71 17.01 -6.82
N LYS A 9 31.43 17.54 -8.01
CA LYS A 9 32.17 18.66 -8.62
C LYS A 9 31.32 19.90 -8.84
N ASN A 10 30.00 19.79 -8.75
CA ASN A 10 29.07 20.90 -8.94
C ASN A 10 27.83 20.78 -8.00
N PRO A 11 27.07 21.87 -7.79
CA PRO A 11 25.90 21.86 -6.91
C PRO A 11 24.83 20.84 -7.28
N ARG A 12 24.63 20.58 -8.58
CA ARG A 12 23.65 19.59 -9.08
C ARG A 12 24.03 18.16 -8.70
N GLU A 13 25.31 17.81 -8.82
CA GLU A 13 25.82 16.52 -8.35
C GLU A 13 25.69 16.39 -6.84
N ARG A 14 25.94 17.45 -6.08
CA ARG A 14 25.76 17.44 -4.62
C ARG A 14 24.32 17.12 -4.24
N GLU A 15 23.34 17.84 -4.79
CA GLU A 15 21.92 17.60 -4.54
C GLU A 15 21.51 16.17 -4.94
N ARG A 16 22.07 15.66 -6.03
CA ARG A 16 21.86 14.29 -6.48
C ARG A 16 22.35 13.27 -5.44
N TYR A 17 23.51 13.48 -4.82
CA TYR A 17 24.01 12.62 -3.74
C TYR A 17 23.24 12.79 -2.45
N ASP A 18 22.79 14.00 -2.11
CA ASP A 18 21.96 14.26 -0.93
C ASP A 18 20.64 13.47 -1.05
N ASN A 19 19.97 13.51 -2.21
CA ASN A 19 18.75 12.72 -2.46
C ASN A 19 19.00 11.20 -2.35
N MET A 20 20.15 10.71 -2.82
CA MET A 20 20.52 9.30 -2.68
C MET A 20 20.82 8.94 -1.23
N ALA A 21 21.46 9.84 -0.47
CA ALA A 21 21.74 9.64 0.94
C ALA A 21 20.45 9.56 1.76
N ASP A 22 19.43 10.37 1.42
CA ASP A 22 18.11 10.30 2.04
C ASP A 22 17.47 8.92 1.82
N VAL A 23 17.43 8.42 0.58
CA VAL A 23 16.90 7.08 0.29
C VAL A 23 17.69 5.99 1.04
N PHE A 24 19.03 6.08 1.04
CA PHE A 24 19.89 5.15 1.77
C PHE A 24 19.58 5.14 3.27
N SER A 25 19.44 6.33 3.87
CA SER A 25 19.14 6.48 5.29
C SER A 25 17.77 5.90 5.66
N ILE A 26 16.75 6.09 4.80
CA ILE A 26 15.40 5.58 5.05
C ILE A 26 15.39 4.06 4.97
N ILE A 27 16.03 3.46 3.97
CA ILE A 27 16.09 1.99 3.82
C ILE A 27 16.80 1.34 5.01
N THR A 28 17.95 1.89 5.42
CA THR A 28 18.71 1.36 6.56
C THR A 28 17.96 1.54 7.88
N THR A 29 17.27 2.66 8.06
CA THR A 29 16.40 2.91 9.23
C THR A 29 15.23 1.95 9.26
N LEU A 30 14.56 1.71 8.12
CA LEU A 30 13.45 0.75 8.04
C LEU A 30 13.94 -0.67 8.35
N GLN A 31 15.13 -1.05 7.87
CA GLN A 31 15.74 -2.35 8.17
C GLN A 31 16.00 -2.51 9.68
N ALA A 32 16.48 -1.44 10.34
CA ALA A 32 16.69 -1.44 11.78
C ALA A 32 15.36 -1.55 12.55
N LEU A 33 14.33 -0.82 12.12
CA LEU A 33 12.99 -0.89 12.72
C LEU A 33 12.39 -2.29 12.62
N GLU A 34 12.46 -2.93 11.44
CA GLU A 34 11.98 -4.31 11.26
C GLU A 34 12.71 -5.29 12.20
N LYS A 35 14.05 -5.16 12.30
CA LYS A 35 14.84 -6.00 13.21
C LYS A 35 14.51 -5.76 14.68
N ALA A 36 14.23 -4.51 15.06
CA ALA A 36 13.86 -4.17 16.42
C ALA A 36 12.50 -4.77 16.79
N TYR A 37 11.53 -4.69 15.87
CA TYR A 37 10.22 -5.29 16.06
C TYR A 37 10.28 -6.83 16.15
N ILE A 38 11.05 -7.50 15.28
CA ILE A 38 11.25 -8.96 15.34
C ILE A 38 11.88 -9.41 16.67
N LYS A 39 12.64 -8.54 17.33
CA LYS A 39 13.28 -8.79 18.62
C LYS A 39 12.43 -8.33 19.81
N ASP A 40 11.17 -7.99 19.59
CA ASP A 40 10.24 -7.47 20.60
C ASP A 40 10.80 -6.25 21.36
N LEU A 41 11.56 -5.39 20.67
CA LEU A 41 12.15 -4.16 21.25
C LEU A 41 11.27 -2.92 21.05
N VAL A 42 10.19 -3.04 20.28
CA VAL A 42 9.29 -1.93 19.93
C VAL A 42 7.85 -2.46 19.98
N GLU A 43 6.98 -1.72 20.64
CA GLU A 43 5.56 -2.06 20.75
C GLU A 43 4.86 -2.03 19.38
N PRO A 44 3.83 -2.87 19.14
CA PRO A 44 3.15 -2.97 17.83
C PRO A 44 2.62 -1.65 17.28
N ASP A 45 2.00 -0.82 18.11
CA ASP A 45 1.43 0.47 17.70
C ASP A 45 2.51 1.47 17.29
N GLU A 46 3.61 1.52 18.05
CA GLU A 46 4.74 2.38 17.75
C GLU A 46 5.46 1.93 16.47
N TYR A 47 5.68 0.63 16.33
CA TYR A 47 6.23 0.04 15.12
C TYR A 47 5.37 0.41 13.89
N THR A 48 4.05 0.19 13.97
CA THR A 48 3.12 0.41 12.85
C THR A 48 3.20 1.87 12.40
N LYS A 49 3.07 2.81 13.33
CA LYS A 49 3.13 4.26 13.07
C LYS A 49 4.47 4.69 12.47
N ASN A 50 5.59 4.15 12.95
CA ASN A 50 6.91 4.50 12.45
C ASN A 50 7.20 3.87 11.08
N CYS A 51 6.75 2.64 10.85
CA CYS A 51 6.88 1.93 9.57
C CYS A 51 6.09 2.66 8.47
N GLU A 52 4.84 3.05 8.73
CA GLU A 52 4.03 3.84 7.77
C GLU A 52 4.70 5.16 7.40
N LYS A 53 5.24 5.89 8.38
CA LYS A 53 5.98 7.14 8.13
C LYS A 53 7.22 6.90 7.27
N LEU A 54 7.99 5.85 7.55
CA LEU A 54 9.19 5.52 6.77
C LEU A 54 8.84 5.10 5.34
N LEU A 55 7.77 4.32 5.14
CA LEU A 55 7.29 3.94 3.82
C LEU A 55 6.81 5.15 3.01
N ALA A 56 6.08 6.07 3.63
CA ALA A 56 5.65 7.31 2.98
C ALA A 56 6.85 8.20 2.59
N LYS A 57 7.84 8.36 3.49
CA LYS A 57 9.07 9.08 3.21
C LYS A 57 9.88 8.42 2.09
N PHE A 58 9.98 7.09 2.10
CA PHE A 58 10.63 6.32 1.05
C PHE A 58 9.98 6.59 -0.31
N ALA A 59 8.66 6.51 -0.40
CA ALA A 59 7.94 6.75 -1.66
C ALA A 59 8.17 8.17 -2.21
N ALA A 60 8.29 9.17 -1.33
CA ALA A 60 8.62 10.54 -1.74
C ALA A 60 10.09 10.67 -2.18
N ALA A 61 11.04 10.18 -1.38
CA ALA A 61 12.47 10.29 -1.65
C ALA A 61 12.89 9.47 -2.90
N PHE A 62 12.32 8.28 -3.10
CA PHE A 62 12.67 7.42 -4.22
C PHE A 62 12.28 8.04 -5.56
N ARG A 63 11.17 8.80 -5.63
CA ARG A 63 10.77 9.54 -6.84
C ARG A 63 11.85 10.52 -7.30
N ALA A 64 12.60 11.14 -6.37
CA ALA A 64 13.66 12.09 -6.70
C ALA A 64 14.85 11.42 -7.42
N ILE A 65 15.07 10.12 -7.21
CA ILE A 65 16.17 9.35 -7.81
C ILE A 65 15.73 8.34 -8.87
N GLN A 66 14.43 8.22 -9.11
CA GLN A 66 13.83 7.19 -9.97
C GLN A 66 14.31 7.25 -11.43
N SER A 67 14.67 8.44 -11.91
CA SER A 67 15.26 8.62 -13.25
C SER A 67 16.61 7.90 -13.41
N GLN A 68 17.33 7.65 -12.32
CA GLN A 68 18.63 6.96 -12.32
C GLN A 68 18.52 5.52 -11.83
N PHE A 69 17.51 5.23 -11.02
CA PHE A 69 17.23 3.92 -10.45
C PHE A 69 15.76 3.59 -10.70
N PRO A 70 15.43 2.98 -11.85
CA PRO A 70 14.04 2.63 -12.18
C PRO A 70 13.40 1.73 -11.13
N LEU A 71 14.19 0.80 -10.56
CA LEU A 71 13.79 -0.12 -9.53
C LEU A 71 14.64 0.05 -8.26
N ILE A 72 14.05 -0.21 -7.09
CA ILE A 72 14.77 -0.16 -5.81
C ILE A 72 15.93 -1.16 -5.78
N GLU A 73 15.77 -2.31 -6.44
CA GLU A 73 16.79 -3.34 -6.56
C GLU A 73 18.07 -2.82 -7.23
N ASP A 74 17.96 -1.88 -8.17
CA ASP A 74 19.11 -1.26 -8.83
C ASP A 74 19.90 -0.40 -7.84
N PHE A 75 19.20 0.35 -6.99
CA PHE A 75 19.81 1.18 -5.95
C PHE A 75 20.51 0.33 -4.89
N VAL A 76 19.82 -0.68 -4.38
CA VAL A 76 20.34 -1.61 -3.36
C VAL A 76 21.56 -2.37 -3.87
N ARG A 77 21.53 -2.84 -5.13
CA ARG A 77 22.67 -3.52 -5.75
C ARG A 77 23.86 -2.58 -5.91
N LYS A 78 23.64 -1.36 -6.40
CA LYS A 78 24.72 -0.39 -6.62
C LYS A 78 25.43 -0.02 -5.32
N TYR A 79 24.69 0.21 -4.24
CA TYR A 79 25.22 0.61 -2.95
C TYR A 79 25.45 -0.54 -1.98
N LYS A 80 25.28 -1.80 -2.44
CA LYS A 80 25.52 -3.03 -1.66
C LYS A 80 24.78 -3.04 -0.31
N LEU A 81 23.52 -2.60 -0.34
CA LEU A 81 22.66 -2.58 0.84
C LEU A 81 22.16 -4.00 1.17
N ASP A 82 22.46 -4.51 2.36
CA ASP A 82 21.89 -5.76 2.87
C ASP A 82 20.68 -5.47 3.76
N CYS A 83 19.52 -5.26 3.12
CA CYS A 83 18.29 -4.83 3.80
C CYS A 83 17.05 -5.67 3.40
N PRO A 84 17.08 -7.01 3.59
CA PRO A 84 16.00 -7.89 3.11
C PRO A 84 14.64 -7.63 3.77
N ALA A 85 14.60 -7.23 5.04
CA ALA A 85 13.33 -6.97 5.73
C ALA A 85 12.71 -5.64 5.26
N ALA A 86 13.53 -4.59 5.10
CA ALA A 86 13.07 -3.33 4.52
C ALA A 86 12.55 -3.51 3.10
N LEU A 87 13.24 -4.29 2.26
CA LEU A 87 12.79 -4.58 0.89
C LEU A 87 11.43 -5.26 0.85
N LEU A 88 11.19 -6.23 1.74
CA LEU A 88 9.90 -6.90 1.85
C LEU A 88 8.78 -5.90 2.17
N ARG A 89 9.00 -5.03 3.16
CA ARG A 89 8.03 -3.99 3.54
C ARG A 89 7.78 -2.96 2.46
N ILE A 90 8.83 -2.53 1.76
CA ILE A 90 8.71 -1.59 0.64
C ILE A 90 7.88 -2.23 -0.50
N ARG A 91 8.11 -3.51 -0.79
CA ARG A 91 7.36 -4.25 -1.82
C ARG A 91 5.90 -4.44 -1.45
N GLU A 92 5.61 -4.69 -0.18
CA GLU A 92 4.24 -4.83 0.33
C GLU A 92 3.53 -3.49 0.50
N GLY A 93 4.28 -2.40 0.71
CA GLY A 93 3.76 -1.05 0.91
C GLY A 93 3.04 -0.84 2.24
N ARG A 94 3.20 -1.74 3.21
CA ARG A 94 2.53 -1.69 4.52
C ARG A 94 3.35 -2.36 5.62
N PRO A 95 3.13 -2.02 6.90
CA PRO A 95 3.75 -2.69 8.06
C PRO A 95 3.32 -4.16 8.18
N ILE A 96 4.14 -4.99 8.84
CA ILE A 96 3.84 -6.43 9.02
C ILE A 96 2.59 -6.68 9.87
N THR A 97 2.26 -5.75 10.76
CA THR A 97 1.09 -5.79 11.64
C THR A 97 -0.21 -5.62 10.87
N VAL A 98 -0.17 -4.98 9.71
CA VAL A 98 -1.33 -4.76 8.85
C VAL A 98 -1.47 -5.95 7.90
N ARG A 99 -2.50 -6.77 8.14
CA ARG A 99 -2.80 -7.93 7.31
C ARG A 99 -3.18 -7.52 5.89
N ASP A 100 -2.93 -8.41 4.94
CA ASP A 100 -3.41 -8.26 3.59
C ASP A 100 -4.94 -8.35 3.54
N ASP A 101 -5.62 -7.25 3.21
CA ASP A 101 -7.06 -7.27 2.95
C ASP A 101 -7.41 -8.15 1.74
N ARG A 102 -6.45 -8.66 0.96
CA ARG A 102 -6.69 -9.60 -0.15
C ARG A 102 -7.48 -10.86 0.24
N GLY A 103 -7.32 -11.37 1.46
CA GLY A 103 -8.15 -12.48 1.96
C GLY A 103 -9.62 -12.07 2.18
N ASN A 104 -9.83 -10.85 2.71
CA ASN A 104 -11.15 -10.26 2.87
C ASN A 104 -11.75 -9.84 1.52
N MET A 105 -10.90 -9.53 0.55
CA MET A 105 -11.24 -9.11 -0.81
C MET A 105 -11.93 -10.21 -1.60
N GLY A 106 -11.37 -11.43 -1.60
CA GLY A 106 -12.00 -12.58 -2.26
C GLY A 106 -13.37 -12.90 -1.66
N LYS A 107 -13.50 -12.78 -0.33
CA LYS A 107 -14.76 -12.91 0.39
C LYS A 107 -15.76 -11.81 -0.01
N ALA A 108 -15.35 -10.55 -0.04
CA ALA A 108 -16.20 -9.42 -0.44
C ALA A 108 -16.68 -9.54 -1.90
N ILE A 109 -15.82 -10.02 -2.81
CA ILE A 109 -16.21 -10.30 -4.21
C ILE A 109 -17.27 -11.41 -4.25
N ALA A 110 -17.03 -12.53 -3.55
CA ALA A 110 -17.98 -13.65 -3.52
C ALA A 110 -19.35 -13.24 -2.92
N GLU A 111 -19.34 -12.50 -1.81
CA GLU A 111 -20.55 -11.94 -1.19
C GLU A 111 -21.30 -11.01 -2.16
N THR A 112 -20.60 -10.09 -2.83
CA THR A 112 -21.19 -9.16 -3.80
C THR A 112 -21.84 -9.90 -4.97
N VAL A 113 -21.14 -10.88 -5.55
CA VAL A 113 -21.67 -11.71 -6.65
C VAL A 113 -22.90 -12.48 -6.20
N SER A 114 -22.87 -13.08 -5.00
CA SER A 114 -24.00 -13.83 -4.46
C SER A 114 -25.23 -12.95 -4.24
N LEU A 115 -25.04 -11.73 -3.72
CA LEU A 115 -26.14 -10.77 -3.49
C LEU A 115 -26.75 -10.29 -4.80
N PHE A 116 -25.93 -10.04 -5.84
CA PHE A 116 -26.44 -9.70 -7.17
C PHE A 116 -27.25 -10.84 -7.79
N ILE A 117 -26.79 -12.08 -7.70
CA ILE A 117 -27.52 -13.24 -8.21
C ILE A 117 -28.87 -13.37 -7.49
N ASN A 118 -28.88 -13.28 -6.16
CA ASN A 118 -30.09 -13.36 -5.35
C ASN A 118 -31.11 -12.26 -5.70
N LEU A 119 -30.66 -11.01 -5.79
CA LEU A 119 -31.49 -9.87 -6.19
C LEU A 119 -32.09 -10.07 -7.60
N MET A 120 -31.28 -10.51 -8.56
CA MET A 120 -31.75 -10.79 -9.92
C MET A 120 -32.78 -11.92 -9.94
N ASP A 121 -32.58 -12.98 -9.16
CA ASP A 121 -33.48 -14.12 -9.13
C ASP A 121 -34.82 -13.75 -8.45
N LYS A 122 -34.80 -12.97 -7.37
CA LYS A 122 -36.03 -12.38 -6.79
C LYS A 122 -36.82 -11.58 -7.84
N LEU A 123 -36.15 -10.74 -8.62
CA LEU A 123 -36.81 -9.94 -9.67
C LEU A 123 -37.38 -10.82 -10.80
N LYS A 124 -36.66 -11.87 -11.22
CA LYS A 124 -37.15 -12.85 -12.22
C LYS A 124 -38.38 -13.61 -11.72
N LEU A 125 -38.45 -13.90 -10.43
CA LEU A 125 -39.62 -14.51 -9.78
C LEU A 125 -40.78 -13.52 -9.55
N ASN A 126 -40.70 -12.30 -10.10
CA ASN A 126 -41.66 -11.21 -9.90
C ASN A 126 -41.84 -10.77 -8.44
N ILE A 127 -40.85 -11.00 -7.58
CA ILE A 127 -40.83 -10.42 -6.22
C ILE A 127 -40.41 -8.95 -6.36
N ARG A 128 -41.37 -8.05 -6.21
CA ARG A 128 -41.18 -6.59 -6.38
C ARG A 128 -41.55 -5.77 -5.13
N ALA A 129 -41.92 -6.44 -4.05
CA ALA A 129 -42.26 -5.79 -2.81
C ALA A 129 -40.99 -5.19 -2.18
N ASN A 130 -41.07 -3.93 -1.76
CA ASN A 130 -39.92 -3.17 -1.28
C ASN A 130 -39.26 -3.82 -0.06
N ASP A 131 -40.07 -4.26 0.91
CA ASP A 131 -39.64 -4.98 2.11
C ASP A 131 -38.87 -6.28 1.83
N MET A 132 -39.13 -6.92 0.68
CA MET A 132 -38.47 -8.16 0.26
C MET A 132 -37.14 -7.93 -0.47
N LEU A 133 -36.89 -6.71 -0.97
CA LEU A 133 -35.69 -6.35 -1.74
C LEU A 133 -34.74 -5.44 -0.95
N GLN A 134 -35.27 -4.52 -0.15
CA GLN A 134 -34.49 -3.47 0.52
C GLN A 134 -33.35 -4.03 1.38
N THR A 135 -33.56 -5.16 2.07
CA THR A 135 -32.54 -5.81 2.89
C THR A 135 -31.32 -6.21 2.06
N ASP A 136 -31.53 -6.92 0.95
CA ASP A 136 -30.46 -7.38 0.07
C ASP A 136 -29.76 -6.20 -0.62
N VAL A 137 -30.49 -5.14 -0.99
CA VAL A 137 -29.93 -3.92 -1.60
C VAL A 137 -29.02 -3.19 -0.63
N ARG A 138 -29.45 -3.06 0.62
CA ARG A 138 -28.65 -2.43 1.68
C ARG A 138 -27.39 -3.25 1.97
N GLU A 139 -27.52 -4.56 2.07
CA GLU A 139 -26.37 -5.46 2.28
C GLU A 139 -25.38 -5.41 1.12
N LEU A 140 -25.87 -5.33 -0.13
CA LEU A 140 -25.05 -5.15 -1.31
C LEU A 140 -24.26 -3.84 -1.27
N LEU A 141 -24.92 -2.74 -0.87
CA LEU A 141 -24.28 -1.43 -0.72
C LEU A 141 -23.17 -1.48 0.34
N ASP A 142 -23.42 -2.12 1.47
CA ASP A 142 -22.45 -2.26 2.57
C ASP A 142 -21.22 -3.08 2.15
N VAL A 143 -21.41 -4.18 1.41
CA VAL A 143 -20.29 -4.98 0.89
C VAL A 143 -19.46 -4.17 -0.12
N ILE A 144 -20.12 -3.41 -1.00
CA ILE A 144 -19.45 -2.55 -1.99
C ILE A 144 -18.68 -1.38 -1.34
N ASN A 145 -19.19 -0.84 -0.24
CA ASN A 145 -18.51 0.21 0.51
C ASN A 145 -17.25 -0.30 1.24
N ARG A 146 -17.22 -1.58 1.62
CA ARG A 146 -16.03 -2.23 2.21
C ARG A 146 -14.92 -2.55 1.19
N MET A 147 -15.21 -2.48 -0.11
CA MET A 147 -14.22 -2.79 -1.16
C MET A 147 -13.35 -1.58 -1.52
N ASN A 148 -12.12 -1.58 -1.02
CA ASN A 148 -11.12 -0.52 -1.26
C ASN A 148 -10.59 -0.45 -2.70
N MET A 149 -10.83 -1.48 -3.53
CA MET A 149 -10.42 -1.50 -4.95
C MET A 149 -11.37 -0.74 -5.86
N ILE A 150 -12.60 -0.49 -5.40
CA ILE A 150 -13.62 0.20 -6.19
C ILE A 150 -13.33 1.69 -6.06
N PRO A 151 -13.08 2.39 -7.19
CA PRO A 151 -12.85 3.83 -7.19
C PRO A 151 -13.98 4.56 -6.46
N SER A 152 -13.64 5.65 -5.75
CA SER A 152 -14.63 6.46 -5.02
C SER A 152 -15.72 7.04 -5.93
N ASN A 153 -15.42 7.24 -7.22
CA ASN A 153 -16.33 7.73 -8.27
C ASN A 153 -17.07 6.60 -9.02
N TYR A 154 -17.13 5.38 -8.47
CA TYR A 154 -17.84 4.28 -9.12
C TYR A 154 -19.35 4.53 -9.14
N ILE A 155 -19.90 4.75 -10.35
CA ILE A 155 -21.32 5.05 -10.61
C ILE A 155 -22.27 3.99 -10.03
N GLY A 156 -21.83 2.73 -9.96
CA GLY A 156 -22.65 1.64 -9.40
C GLY A 156 -23.05 1.87 -7.94
N ARG A 157 -22.21 2.54 -7.13
CA ARG A 157 -22.55 2.90 -5.74
C ARG A 157 -23.75 3.84 -5.69
N GLU A 158 -23.73 4.88 -6.52
CA GLU A 158 -24.82 5.86 -6.58
C GLU A 158 -26.12 5.21 -7.05
N LYS A 159 -26.04 4.32 -8.04
CA LYS A 159 -27.22 3.59 -8.54
C LYS A 159 -27.84 2.67 -7.49
N ILE A 160 -27.03 1.91 -6.75
CA ILE A 160 -27.51 0.99 -5.70
C ILE A 160 -28.08 1.79 -4.52
N SER A 161 -27.46 2.92 -4.17
CA SER A 161 -27.96 3.80 -3.10
C SER A 161 -29.27 4.49 -3.47
N LYS A 162 -29.52 4.74 -4.76
CA LYS A 162 -30.75 5.37 -5.25
C LYS A 162 -31.91 4.38 -5.38
N TRP A 163 -31.59 3.11 -5.62
CA TRP A 163 -32.57 2.06 -5.82
C TRP A 163 -33.26 1.68 -4.50
#